data_AF-N4VL20-F1
#
_entry.id   AF-N4VL20-F1
#
_cell.length_a   1.000
_cell.length_b   1.000
_cell.length_c   1.000
_cell.angle_alpha   90.00
_cell.angle_beta   90.00
_cell.angle_gamma   90.00
#
_symmetry.space_group_name_H-M   'P 1'
#
loop_
_entity.id
_entity.type
_entity.pdbx_description
1 polymer ?
#
loop_
_entity_poly.entity_id
_entity_poly.type
_entity_poly.pdbx_seq_one_letter_code
_entity_poly.pdbx_strand_id
1 'polypeptide(L)'
;MASSGEYTPADMLQIAATDVRTPLQQSDVVAILAKPPFISVPGTFNTRDIGLVPGSAIKPGFVFRTASLEALGDTGKTIISGTLGVVRIFDLRSRDERLKSPEPAVPGVENNWIPQSYDNSVDFRDFVAGGGEEGYCKMYLNMMEFYAPTFKAVLEHVRDRPGDPFLFHCTLGRDRTGIVAGLLQSLAGATSETLVLDYMITRIGSEPLRDFLLQRGMRDHGVESGLEDDVFYNLCNLKISTWELFMRTISDKYGGFEGYVTGKLGFTESDVDQIKKNLVS
;
A
#
# COMPACT_ATOMS: atom_id res chain seq x y z
N MET A 1 -18.94 25.50 4.62
CA MET A 1 -19.94 24.61 5.23
C MET A 1 -19.44 23.20 5.00
N ALA A 2 -19.06 22.47 6.06
CA ALA A 2 -18.65 21.07 5.90
C ALA A 2 -19.87 20.28 5.43
N SER A 3 -19.81 19.68 4.25
CA SER A 3 -20.86 18.76 3.81
C SER A 3 -20.82 17.56 4.75
N SER A 4 -21.84 17.45 5.59
CA SER A 4 -22.13 16.29 6.45
C SER A 4 -22.52 15.03 5.64
N GLY A 5 -22.14 14.96 4.37
CA GLY A 5 -22.40 13.82 3.49
C GLY A 5 -21.38 12.72 3.71
N GLU A 6 -21.78 11.48 3.50
CA GLU A 6 -20.83 10.38 3.30
C GLU A 6 -20.05 10.65 2.00
N TYR A 7 -18.73 10.69 2.07
CA TYR A 7 -17.88 10.80 0.89
C TYR A 7 -18.03 9.51 0.08
N THR A 8 -18.52 9.64 -1.15
CA THR A 8 -18.61 8.51 -2.07
C THR A 8 -17.20 8.13 -2.56
N PRO A 9 -17.03 6.94 -3.15
CA PRO A 9 -15.79 6.57 -3.83
C PRO A 9 -15.33 7.60 -4.87
N ALA A 10 -16.28 8.20 -5.60
CA ALA A 10 -15.98 9.23 -6.60
C ALA A 10 -15.46 10.52 -5.94
N ASP A 11 -16.06 10.95 -4.82
CA ASP A 11 -15.59 12.13 -4.08
C ASP A 11 -14.16 11.91 -3.56
N MET A 12 -13.89 10.73 -2.98
CA MET A 12 -12.56 10.37 -2.49
C MET A 12 -11.53 10.33 -3.62
N LEU A 13 -11.87 9.79 -4.80
CA LEU A 13 -10.99 9.80 -5.97
C LEU A 13 -10.70 11.21 -6.46
N GLN A 14 -11.72 12.08 -6.52
CA GLN A 14 -11.55 13.47 -6.93
C GLN A 14 -10.62 14.21 -5.98
N ILE A 15 -10.80 14.05 -4.67
CA ILE A 15 -9.93 14.65 -3.64
C ILE A 15 -8.50 14.09 -3.75
N ALA A 16 -8.37 12.77 -3.89
CA ALA A 16 -7.08 12.10 -4.02
C ALA A 16 -6.34 12.44 -5.33
N ALA A 17 -7.04 12.89 -6.36
CA ALA A 17 -6.44 13.35 -7.62
C ALA A 17 -5.92 14.81 -7.54
N THR A 18 -6.11 15.50 -6.41
CA THR A 18 -5.54 16.83 -6.19
C THR A 18 -4.01 16.76 -6.24
N ASP A 19 -3.42 17.63 -7.06
CA ASP A 19 -1.98 17.71 -7.26
C ASP A 19 -1.22 17.77 -5.92
N VAL A 20 -0.14 17.00 -5.79
CA VAL A 20 0.64 16.92 -4.55
C VAL A 20 1.19 18.29 -4.10
N ARG A 21 1.35 19.28 -4.98
CA ARG A 21 1.75 20.66 -4.62
C ARG A 21 0.68 21.40 -3.81
N THR A 22 -0.58 20.98 -3.92
CA THR A 22 -1.70 21.57 -3.20
C THR A 22 -2.07 20.70 -1.99
N PRO A 23 -2.00 21.24 -0.75
CA PRO A 23 -2.56 20.57 0.41
C PRO A 23 -4.06 20.32 0.24
N LEU A 24 -4.53 19.16 0.71
CA LEU A 24 -5.96 18.86 0.74
C LEU A 24 -6.66 19.70 1.81
N GLN A 25 -7.95 19.94 1.62
CA GLN A 25 -8.75 20.63 2.64
C GLN A 25 -8.81 19.79 3.91
N GLN A 26 -8.38 20.38 5.03
CA GLN A 26 -8.28 19.67 6.31
C GLN A 26 -9.62 19.08 6.77
N SER A 27 -10.74 19.77 6.51
CA SER A 27 -12.07 19.27 6.84
C SER A 27 -12.40 17.96 6.12
N ASP A 28 -12.01 17.84 4.84
CA ASP A 28 -12.26 16.64 4.05
C ASP A 28 -11.38 15.49 4.53
N VAL A 29 -10.09 15.76 4.77
CA VAL A 29 -9.14 14.77 5.29
C VAL A 29 -9.62 14.21 6.63
N VAL A 30 -10.00 15.06 7.58
CA VAL A 30 -10.49 14.62 8.89
C VAL A 30 -11.77 13.80 8.75
N ALA A 31 -12.72 14.24 7.91
CA ALA A 31 -13.99 13.55 7.74
C ALA A 31 -13.82 12.16 7.09
N ILE A 32 -12.91 12.03 6.11
CA ILE A 32 -12.63 10.77 5.42
C ILE A 32 -11.85 9.82 6.33
N LEU A 33 -10.78 10.29 7.00
CA LEU A 33 -9.95 9.44 7.86
C LEU A 33 -10.65 8.95 9.13
N ALA A 34 -11.77 9.58 9.51
CA ALA A 34 -12.59 9.16 10.65
C ALA A 34 -13.53 7.98 10.35
N LYS A 35 -13.57 7.49 9.10
CA LYS A 35 -14.49 6.44 8.65
C LYS A 35 -13.75 5.31 7.93
N PRO A 36 -14.35 4.11 7.85
CA PRO A 36 -13.84 3.04 6.99
C PRO A 36 -13.65 3.52 5.54
N PRO A 37 -12.63 3.00 4.82
CA PRO A 37 -11.73 1.92 5.22
C PRO A 37 -10.61 2.33 6.19
N PHE A 38 -10.47 3.63 6.49
CA PHE A 38 -9.41 4.11 7.37
C PHE A 38 -9.64 3.71 8.83
N ILE A 39 -8.54 3.42 9.52
CA ILE A 39 -8.52 3.07 10.93
C ILE A 39 -7.55 4.00 11.64
N SER A 40 -7.99 4.61 12.73
CA SER A 40 -7.12 5.39 13.60
C SER A 40 -6.29 4.45 14.49
N VAL A 41 -5.00 4.31 14.18
CA VAL A 41 -4.02 3.61 15.01
C VAL A 41 -2.91 4.60 15.36
N PRO A 42 -2.84 5.09 16.62
CA PRO A 42 -1.83 6.06 17.04
C PRO A 42 -0.40 5.57 16.74
N GLY A 43 0.43 6.46 16.20
CA GLY A 43 1.79 6.12 15.78
C GLY A 43 1.90 5.54 14.37
N THR A 44 0.79 5.46 13.63
CA THR A 44 0.75 5.06 12.23
C THR A 44 0.06 6.13 11.38
N PHE A 45 0.16 5.99 10.06
CA PHE A 45 -0.63 6.74 9.09
C PHE A 45 -1.00 5.82 7.92
N ASN A 46 -1.96 6.25 7.10
CA ASN A 46 -2.40 5.48 5.94
C ASN A 46 -2.89 4.05 6.28
N THR A 47 -3.40 3.85 7.50
CA THR A 47 -3.86 2.55 8.02
C THR A 47 -5.28 2.25 7.55
N ARG A 48 -5.49 1.06 6.98
CA ARG A 48 -6.80 0.63 6.45
C ARG A 48 -7.08 -0.84 6.69
N ASP A 49 -8.35 -1.17 6.82
CA ASP A 49 -8.90 -2.49 6.53
C ASP A 49 -9.19 -2.59 5.03
N ILE A 50 -8.54 -3.51 4.34
CA ILE A 50 -8.71 -3.67 2.89
C ILE A 50 -10.10 -4.26 2.56
N GLY A 51 -10.69 -5.04 3.47
CA GLY A 51 -12.04 -5.56 3.31
C GLY A 51 -13.14 -4.50 3.40
N LEU A 52 -12.81 -3.31 3.91
CA LEU A 52 -13.74 -2.17 3.99
C LEU A 52 -13.52 -1.12 2.90
N VAL A 53 -12.58 -1.34 1.97
CA VAL A 53 -12.45 -0.47 0.79
C VAL A 53 -13.72 -0.64 -0.07
N PRO A 54 -14.35 0.45 -0.55
CA PRO A 54 -15.54 0.34 -1.38
C PRO A 54 -15.32 -0.54 -2.63
N GLY A 55 -16.16 -1.57 -2.76
CA GLY A 55 -16.08 -2.57 -3.84
C GLY A 55 -15.07 -3.70 -3.60
N SER A 56 -14.37 -3.71 -2.46
CA SER A 56 -13.55 -4.84 -2.06
C SER A 56 -14.44 -6.04 -1.74
N ALA A 57 -14.03 -7.21 -2.22
CA ALA A 57 -14.65 -8.49 -1.90
C ALA A 57 -13.95 -9.18 -0.71
N ILE A 58 -12.84 -8.63 -0.23
CA ILE A 58 -12.11 -9.19 0.90
C ILE A 58 -12.97 -9.07 2.17
N LYS A 59 -12.96 -10.11 2.99
CA LYS A 59 -13.64 -10.09 4.29
C LYS A 59 -13.09 -8.98 5.20
N PRO A 60 -13.96 -8.12 5.76
CA PRO A 60 -13.57 -7.15 6.77
C PRO A 60 -12.90 -7.79 7.98
N GLY A 61 -11.89 -7.13 8.53
CA GLY A 61 -11.16 -7.55 9.71
C GLY A 61 -10.09 -8.61 9.47
N PHE A 62 -9.83 -8.99 8.21
CA PHE A 62 -8.84 -10.03 7.88
C PHE A 62 -7.51 -9.45 7.40
N VAL A 63 -7.55 -8.46 6.50
CA VAL A 63 -6.36 -7.94 5.82
C VAL A 63 -6.21 -6.45 6.10
N PHE A 64 -5.14 -6.10 6.81
CA PHE A 64 -4.83 -4.70 7.14
C PHE A 64 -3.57 -4.22 6.42
N ARG A 65 -3.54 -2.93 6.07
CA ARG A 65 -2.37 -2.25 5.55
C ARG A 65 -2.08 -0.99 6.34
N THR A 66 -0.82 -0.58 6.39
CA THR A 66 -0.40 0.70 6.97
C THR A 66 0.96 1.15 6.41
N ALA A 67 1.39 2.35 6.80
CA ALA A 67 2.74 2.84 6.63
C ALA A 67 3.68 2.36 7.77
N SER A 68 4.83 3.01 7.94
CA SER A 68 5.83 2.61 8.94
C SER A 68 5.25 2.54 10.36
N LEU A 69 5.69 1.51 11.12
CA LEU A 69 5.40 1.36 12.55
C LEU A 69 6.46 2.02 13.44
N GLU A 70 7.40 2.79 12.87
CA GLU A 70 8.49 3.47 13.58
C GLU A 70 8.04 4.27 14.82
N ALA A 71 6.87 4.93 14.75
CA ALA A 71 6.34 5.76 15.81
C ALA A 71 5.29 5.04 16.68
N LEU A 72 5.20 3.71 16.59
CA LEU A 72 4.16 2.91 17.26
C LEU A 72 4.37 2.84 18.78
N GLY A 73 3.57 3.61 19.52
CA GLY A 73 3.47 3.54 20.98
C GLY A 73 2.58 2.40 21.47
N ASP A 74 2.48 2.22 22.79
CA ASP A 74 1.78 1.08 23.40
C ASP A 74 0.27 1.05 23.11
N THR A 75 -0.37 2.22 22.97
CA THR A 75 -1.76 2.31 22.52
C THR A 75 -1.94 1.74 21.12
N GLY A 76 -1.05 2.09 20.18
CA GLY A 76 -1.07 1.57 18.81
C GLY A 76 -0.83 0.06 18.77
N LYS A 77 0.14 -0.44 19.55
CA LYS A 77 0.40 -1.88 19.70
C LYS A 77 -0.83 -2.63 20.19
N THR A 78 -1.49 -2.10 21.22
CA THR A 78 -2.71 -2.70 21.80
C THR A 78 -3.88 -2.71 20.81
N ILE A 79 -4.03 -1.66 20.00
CA ILE A 79 -5.04 -1.64 18.94
C ILE A 79 -4.73 -2.68 17.87
N ILE A 80 -3.48 -2.79 17.42
CA ILE A 80 -3.07 -3.78 16.41
C ILE A 80 -3.31 -5.20 16.90
N SER A 81 -2.78 -5.58 18.07
CA SER A 81 -2.87 -6.97 18.56
C SER A 81 -4.24 -7.32 19.15
N GLY A 82 -4.92 -6.34 19.76
CA GLY A 82 -6.18 -6.54 20.47
C GLY A 82 -7.40 -6.22 19.61
N THR A 83 -7.60 -4.94 19.29
CA THR A 83 -8.79 -4.47 18.57
C THR A 83 -8.87 -4.99 17.15
N LEU A 84 -7.76 -4.97 16.41
CA LEU A 84 -7.68 -5.49 15.05
C LEU A 84 -7.43 -7.00 15.01
N GLY A 85 -7.03 -7.60 16.14
CA GLY A 85 -6.75 -9.03 16.25
C GLY A 85 -5.59 -9.48 15.36
N VAL A 86 -4.70 -8.57 14.96
CA VAL A 86 -3.56 -8.90 14.09
C VAL A 86 -2.63 -9.84 14.83
N VAL A 87 -2.38 -11.01 14.27
CA VAL A 87 -1.43 -12.00 14.82
C VAL A 87 -0.12 -12.07 14.03
N ARG A 88 -0.10 -11.48 12.83
CA ARG A 88 1.10 -11.44 11.98
C ARG A 88 1.28 -10.11 11.26
N ILE A 89 2.51 -9.63 11.23
CA ILE A 89 2.95 -8.45 10.46
C ILE A 89 3.91 -8.91 9.37
N PHE A 90 3.64 -8.54 8.12
CA PHE A 90 4.60 -8.66 7.01
C PHE A 90 5.27 -7.31 6.75
N ASP A 91 6.55 -7.22 7.06
CA ASP A 91 7.33 -6.01 6.78
C ASP A 91 7.92 -6.09 5.37
N LEU A 92 7.53 -5.16 4.51
CA LEU A 92 7.98 -5.02 3.13
C LEU A 92 9.14 -4.03 2.99
N ARG A 93 9.74 -3.57 4.09
CA ARG A 93 10.90 -2.66 4.06
C ARG A 93 12.17 -3.41 3.69
N SER A 94 13.03 -2.71 2.95
CA SER A 94 14.39 -3.17 2.67
C SER A 94 15.20 -3.24 3.97
N ARG A 95 16.35 -3.91 3.90
CA ARG A 95 17.31 -3.96 5.00
C ARG A 95 17.73 -2.58 5.49
N ASP A 96 18.01 -1.65 4.59
CA ASP A 96 18.50 -0.31 4.95
C ASP A 96 17.43 0.53 5.63
N GLU A 97 16.18 0.42 5.18
CA GLU A 97 15.04 1.07 5.85
C GLU A 97 14.85 0.52 7.28
N ARG A 98 15.01 -0.80 7.48
CA ARG A 98 14.94 -1.41 8.81
C ARG A 98 16.09 -1.03 9.73
N LEU A 99 17.30 -0.90 9.19
CA LEU A 99 18.45 -0.47 9.99
C LEU A 99 18.30 0.99 10.43
N LYS A 100 17.75 1.84 9.57
CA LYS A 100 17.45 3.25 9.89
C LYS A 100 16.31 3.38 10.89
N SER A 101 15.25 2.59 10.72
CA SER A 101 14.05 2.61 11.57
C SER A 101 13.68 1.18 11.99
N PRO A 102 14.20 0.67 13.13
CA PRO A 102 13.92 -0.68 13.58
C PRO A 102 12.43 -0.97 13.78
N GLU A 103 12.01 -2.20 13.48
CA GLU A 103 10.63 -2.66 13.72
C GLU A 103 10.35 -2.75 15.23
N PRO A 104 9.29 -2.09 15.75
CA PRO A 104 8.87 -2.32 17.13
C PRO A 104 8.33 -3.74 17.34
N ALA A 105 8.61 -4.30 18.52
CA ALA A 105 7.92 -5.50 18.97
C ALA A 105 6.46 -5.17 19.35
N VAL A 106 5.52 -5.94 18.80
CA VAL A 106 4.09 -5.89 19.17
C VAL A 106 3.78 -7.20 19.91
N PRO A 107 3.40 -7.15 21.20
CA PRO A 107 3.15 -8.36 22.00
C PRO A 107 2.10 -9.27 21.37
N GLY A 108 2.41 -10.56 21.25
CA GLY A 108 1.50 -11.56 20.68
C GLY A 108 1.42 -11.55 19.15
N VAL A 109 2.22 -10.73 18.47
CA VAL A 109 2.22 -10.60 17.01
C VAL A 109 3.56 -11.01 16.44
N GLU A 110 3.54 -11.96 15.50
CA GLU A 110 4.74 -12.40 14.80
C GLU A 110 5.10 -11.40 13.70
N ASN A 111 6.35 -10.93 13.68
CA ASN A 111 6.85 -10.14 12.56
C ASN A 111 7.60 -11.04 11.57
N ASN A 112 7.06 -11.14 10.36
CA ASN A 112 7.67 -11.84 9.23
C ASN A 112 8.36 -10.82 8.32
N TRP A 113 9.68 -10.88 8.30
CA TRP A 113 10.51 -10.12 7.37
C TRP A 113 11.49 -11.04 6.69
N ILE A 114 11.42 -11.06 5.35
CA ILE A 114 12.34 -11.83 4.52
C ILE A 114 13.36 -10.84 3.95
N PRO A 115 14.65 -10.93 4.32
CA PRO A 115 15.67 -10.04 3.81
C PRO A 115 15.79 -10.14 2.29
N GLN A 116 15.79 -8.98 1.64
CA GLN A 116 15.97 -8.82 0.20
C GLN A 116 17.05 -7.76 -0.06
N SER A 117 17.93 -8.05 -1.02
CA SER A 117 18.88 -7.09 -1.56
C SER A 117 18.19 -6.26 -2.65
N TYR A 118 17.22 -5.44 -2.24
CA TYR A 118 16.56 -4.48 -3.11
C TYR A 118 17.13 -3.08 -2.85
N ASP A 119 17.69 -2.48 -3.89
CA ASP A 119 18.03 -1.07 -3.86
C ASP A 119 16.76 -0.25 -4.15
N ASN A 120 16.38 0.62 -3.22
CA ASN A 120 15.26 1.54 -3.40
C ASN A 120 15.64 2.76 -4.25
N SER A 121 16.89 2.86 -4.71
CA SER A 121 17.28 3.90 -5.65
C SER A 121 16.45 3.79 -6.93
N VAL A 122 15.97 4.94 -7.39
CA VAL A 122 15.28 5.07 -8.67
C VAL A 122 16.21 5.75 -9.66
N ASP A 123 16.20 5.31 -10.91
CA ASP A 123 16.86 6.07 -11.98
C ASP A 123 15.95 7.26 -12.31
N PHE A 124 16.40 8.45 -11.93
CA PHE A 124 15.67 9.71 -12.11
C PHE A 124 15.28 9.95 -13.57
N ARG A 125 16.04 9.40 -14.52
CA ARG A 125 15.75 9.50 -15.96
C ARG A 125 14.43 8.82 -16.34
N ASP A 126 14.05 7.75 -15.64
CA ASP A 126 12.81 7.02 -15.91
C ASP A 126 11.56 7.82 -15.49
N PHE A 127 11.73 8.88 -14.68
CA PHE A 127 10.64 9.69 -14.14
C PHE A 127 10.44 11.03 -14.87
N VAL A 128 11.20 11.29 -15.94
CA VAL A 128 11.09 12.50 -16.76
C VAL A 128 9.97 12.36 -17.80
N ALA A 129 9.90 11.21 -18.47
CA ALA A 129 8.96 10.98 -19.58
C ALA A 129 7.55 10.66 -19.07
N GLY A 130 6.53 11.08 -19.83
CA GLY A 130 5.13 10.71 -19.61
C GLY A 130 4.46 11.31 -18.38
N GLY A 131 5.22 11.89 -17.44
CA GLY A 131 4.76 12.17 -16.08
C GLY A 131 5.28 11.17 -15.02
N GLY A 132 6.24 10.31 -15.38
CA GLY A 132 6.85 9.33 -14.50
C GLY A 132 6.12 7.99 -14.41
N GLU A 133 5.05 7.79 -15.17
CA GLU A 133 4.29 6.54 -15.25
C GLU A 133 5.18 5.35 -15.63
N GLU A 134 6.06 5.52 -16.62
CA GLU A 134 6.99 4.47 -17.06
C GLU A 134 8.00 4.11 -15.97
N GLY A 135 8.57 5.12 -15.29
CA GLY A 135 9.47 4.91 -14.16
C GLY A 135 8.81 4.18 -13.00
N TYR A 136 7.58 4.54 -12.66
CA TYR A 136 6.79 3.79 -11.68
C TYR A 136 6.50 2.37 -12.12
N CYS A 137 6.10 2.17 -13.37
CA CYS A 137 5.80 0.83 -13.88
C CYS A 137 7.04 -0.06 -13.79
N LYS A 138 8.20 0.42 -14.24
CA LYS A 138 9.48 -0.28 -14.12
C LYS A 138 9.84 -0.56 -12.66
N MET A 139 9.66 0.42 -11.77
CA MET A 139 9.89 0.27 -10.33
C MET A 139 8.99 -0.81 -9.73
N TYR A 140 7.69 -0.82 -10.03
CA TYR A 140 6.75 -1.81 -9.50
C TYR A 140 7.03 -3.23 -10.03
N LEU A 141 7.41 -3.37 -11.30
CA LEU A 141 7.84 -4.67 -11.85
C LEU A 141 9.12 -5.19 -11.17
N ASN A 142 10.08 -4.30 -10.88
CA ASN A 142 11.27 -4.67 -10.11
C ASN A 142 10.88 -5.07 -8.69
N MET A 143 9.99 -4.33 -8.02
CA MET A 143 9.50 -4.71 -6.70
C MET A 143 8.84 -6.10 -6.71
N MET A 144 8.02 -6.43 -7.73
CA MET A 144 7.47 -7.77 -7.87
C MET A 144 8.56 -8.85 -7.99
N GLU A 145 9.63 -8.59 -8.74
CA GLU A 145 10.75 -9.53 -8.87
C GLU A 145 11.47 -9.75 -7.53
N PHE A 146 11.88 -8.68 -6.86
CA PHE A 146 12.71 -8.76 -5.65
C PHE A 146 11.92 -9.13 -4.38
N TYR A 147 10.64 -8.75 -4.29
CA TYR A 147 9.78 -9.07 -3.15
C TYR A 147 8.93 -10.33 -3.38
N ALA A 148 9.15 -11.07 -4.47
CA ALA A 148 8.47 -12.34 -4.74
C ALA A 148 8.45 -13.29 -3.53
N PRO A 149 9.54 -13.50 -2.75
CA PRO A 149 9.51 -14.34 -1.56
C PRO A 149 8.53 -13.82 -0.49
N THR A 150 8.47 -12.51 -0.26
CA THR A 150 7.55 -11.91 0.72
C THR A 150 6.11 -11.96 0.24
N PHE A 151 5.86 -11.71 -1.04
CA PHE A 151 4.51 -11.81 -1.62
C PHE A 151 4.00 -13.24 -1.56
N LYS A 152 4.89 -14.21 -1.80
CA LYS A 152 4.60 -15.64 -1.60
C LYS A 152 4.23 -15.93 -0.14
N ALA A 153 5.01 -15.46 0.83
CA ALA A 153 4.70 -15.68 2.24
C ALA A 153 3.36 -15.08 2.69
N VAL A 154 2.98 -13.92 2.14
CA VAL A 154 1.64 -13.32 2.36
C VAL A 154 0.54 -14.24 1.81
N LEU A 155 0.68 -14.74 0.59
CA LEU A 155 -0.31 -15.62 -0.04
C LEU A 155 -0.38 -17.00 0.64
N GLU A 156 0.75 -17.55 1.10
CA GLU A 156 0.79 -18.76 1.93
C GLU A 156 0.03 -18.56 3.24
N HIS A 157 0.17 -17.39 3.88
CA HIS A 157 -0.61 -17.07 5.08
C HIS A 157 -2.10 -17.00 4.80
N VAL A 158 -2.51 -16.38 3.69
CA VAL A 158 -3.93 -16.36 3.29
C VAL A 158 -4.46 -17.77 3.00
N ARG A 159 -3.67 -18.62 2.33
CA ARG A 159 -4.03 -20.01 2.03
C ARG A 159 -4.17 -20.86 3.29
N ASP A 160 -3.19 -20.77 4.19
CA ASP A 160 -2.99 -21.72 5.28
C ASP A 160 -3.62 -21.25 6.60
N ARG A 161 -3.86 -19.93 6.75
CA ARG A 161 -4.33 -19.29 7.99
C ARG A 161 -5.51 -18.31 7.74
N PRO A 162 -6.62 -18.75 7.13
CA PRO A 162 -7.75 -17.89 6.78
C PRO A 162 -8.47 -17.21 7.97
N GLY A 163 -8.21 -17.69 9.20
CA GLY A 163 -8.77 -17.12 10.43
C GLY A 163 -7.83 -16.19 11.19
N ASP A 164 -6.60 -15.98 10.70
CA ASP A 164 -5.55 -15.23 11.38
C ASP A 164 -5.39 -13.85 10.73
N PRO A 165 -5.95 -12.76 11.29
CA PRO A 165 -5.80 -11.43 10.72
C PRO A 165 -4.34 -11.01 10.66
N PHE A 166 -3.96 -10.36 9.57
CA PHE A 166 -2.59 -9.92 9.35
C PHE A 166 -2.52 -8.49 8.85
N LEU A 167 -1.38 -7.88 9.09
CA LEU A 167 -1.05 -6.53 8.66
C LEU A 167 0.18 -6.57 7.78
N PHE A 168 0.24 -5.76 6.74
CA PHE A 168 1.48 -5.55 5.99
C PHE A 168 1.76 -4.06 5.79
N HIS A 169 3.04 -3.71 5.75
CA HIS A 169 3.44 -2.32 5.63
C HIS A 169 4.77 -2.17 4.89
N CYS A 170 5.04 -0.94 4.46
CA CYS A 170 6.37 -0.50 4.06
C CYS A 170 6.63 0.86 4.74
N THR A 171 7.49 1.70 4.17
CA THR A 171 7.78 3.02 4.77
C THR A 171 6.59 3.98 4.68
N LEU A 172 6.01 4.16 3.49
CA LEU A 172 4.87 5.07 3.27
C LEU A 172 3.52 4.37 3.21
N GLY A 173 3.51 3.04 3.22
CA GLY A 173 2.30 2.27 2.99
C GLY A 173 1.71 2.50 1.58
N ARG A 174 2.53 2.95 0.62
CA ARG A 174 2.12 3.36 -0.74
C ARG A 174 2.43 2.30 -1.78
N ASP A 175 3.71 2.09 -2.09
CA ASP A 175 4.13 1.35 -3.29
C ASP A 175 4.14 -0.17 -3.10
N ARG A 176 5.09 -0.72 -2.32
CA ARG A 176 5.16 -2.17 -2.03
C ARG A 176 3.88 -2.67 -1.37
N THR A 177 3.36 -1.89 -0.41
CA THR A 177 2.06 -2.12 0.22
C THR A 177 0.92 -2.04 -0.82
N GLY A 178 0.96 -1.08 -1.75
CA GLY A 178 -0.04 -0.96 -2.81
C GLY A 178 -0.05 -2.17 -3.74
N ILE A 179 1.12 -2.69 -4.13
CA ILE A 179 1.23 -3.90 -4.95
C ILE A 179 0.62 -5.10 -4.24
N VAL A 180 0.94 -5.33 -2.95
CA VAL A 180 0.34 -6.43 -2.17
C VAL A 180 -1.17 -6.26 -2.02
N ALA A 181 -1.64 -5.04 -1.72
CA ALA A 181 -3.07 -4.76 -1.61
C ALA A 181 -3.81 -4.99 -2.95
N GLY A 182 -3.23 -4.54 -4.06
CA GLY A 182 -3.77 -4.73 -5.40
C GLY A 182 -3.79 -6.20 -5.82
N LEU A 183 -2.74 -6.95 -5.51
CA LEU A 183 -2.66 -8.39 -5.70
C LEU A 183 -3.78 -9.12 -4.95
N LEU A 184 -3.93 -8.88 -3.65
CA LEU A 184 -4.96 -9.53 -2.82
C LEU A 184 -6.37 -9.16 -3.28
N GLN A 185 -6.63 -7.88 -3.56
CA GLN A 185 -7.94 -7.42 -4.04
C GLN A 185 -8.26 -7.99 -5.44
N SER A 186 -7.27 -8.07 -6.34
CA SER A 186 -7.46 -8.67 -7.66
C SER A 186 -7.80 -10.15 -7.56
N LEU A 187 -7.12 -10.92 -6.69
CA LEU A 187 -7.45 -12.33 -6.46
C LEU A 187 -8.85 -12.48 -5.84
N ALA A 188 -9.25 -11.57 -4.95
CA ALA A 188 -10.61 -11.54 -4.41
C ALA A 188 -11.69 -11.15 -5.44
N GLY A 189 -11.31 -10.73 -6.65
CA GLY A 189 -12.24 -10.35 -7.72
C GLY A 189 -12.64 -8.88 -7.76
N ALA A 190 -11.86 -7.99 -7.15
CA ALA A 190 -12.10 -6.54 -7.20
C ALA A 190 -12.00 -5.99 -8.64
N THR A 191 -12.79 -4.96 -8.94
CA THR A 191 -12.75 -4.29 -10.25
C THR A 191 -11.56 -3.32 -10.35
N SER A 192 -11.21 -2.91 -11.57
CA SER A 192 -10.18 -1.90 -11.81
C SER A 192 -10.44 -0.60 -11.04
N GLU A 193 -11.70 -0.18 -10.92
CA GLU A 193 -12.10 1.02 -10.19
C GLU A 193 -11.79 0.90 -8.70
N THR A 194 -12.05 -0.26 -8.09
CA THR A 194 -11.72 -0.52 -6.69
C THR A 194 -10.21 -0.54 -6.46
N LEU A 195 -9.43 -1.16 -7.37
CA LEU A 195 -7.97 -1.18 -7.27
C LEU A 195 -7.38 0.24 -7.36
N VAL A 196 -7.87 1.04 -8.31
CA VAL A 196 -7.48 2.45 -8.45
C VAL A 196 -7.87 3.26 -7.22
N LEU A 197 -9.09 3.05 -6.67
CA LEU A 197 -9.55 3.71 -5.46
C LEU A 197 -8.61 3.43 -4.28
N ASP A 198 -8.35 2.17 -3.94
CA ASP A 198 -7.48 1.84 -2.80
C ASP A 198 -6.06 2.41 -2.97
N TYR A 199 -5.53 2.36 -4.20
CA TYR A 199 -4.25 2.98 -4.52
C TYR A 199 -4.29 4.49 -4.25
N MET A 200 -5.24 5.20 -4.87
CA MET A 200 -5.32 6.66 -4.85
C MET A 200 -5.61 7.24 -3.47
N ILE A 201 -6.46 6.61 -2.65
CA ILE A 201 -6.78 7.13 -1.31
C ILE A 201 -5.57 7.13 -0.35
N THR A 202 -4.44 6.53 -0.75
CA THR A 202 -3.13 6.74 -0.10
C THR A 202 -2.74 8.23 -0.05
N ARG A 203 -3.10 9.02 -1.06
CA ARG A 203 -2.90 10.49 -1.08
C ARG A 203 -3.60 11.15 0.11
N ILE A 204 -4.80 10.70 0.47
CA ILE A 204 -5.56 11.20 1.62
C ILE A 204 -4.97 10.64 2.93
N GLY A 205 -4.69 9.33 2.97
CA GLY A 205 -4.12 8.64 4.13
C GLY A 205 -2.75 9.15 4.59
N SER A 206 -1.98 9.74 3.66
CA SER A 206 -0.65 10.30 3.93
C SER A 206 -0.68 11.81 4.16
N GLU A 207 -1.81 12.49 3.90
CA GLU A 207 -1.90 13.94 3.98
C GLU A 207 -1.54 14.52 5.35
N PRO A 208 -1.91 13.90 6.50
CA PRO A 208 -1.50 14.41 7.81
C PRO A 208 0.01 14.55 8.00
N LEU A 209 0.82 13.83 7.21
CA LEU A 209 2.27 13.86 7.25
C LEU A 209 2.90 14.39 5.95
N ARG A 210 2.11 14.98 5.03
CA ARG A 210 2.59 15.38 3.68
C ARG A 210 3.90 16.14 3.72
N ASP A 211 3.98 17.23 4.48
CA ASP A 211 5.16 18.10 4.50
C ASP A 211 6.39 17.38 5.07
N PHE A 212 6.20 16.57 6.11
CA PHE A 212 7.28 15.77 6.68
C PHE A 212 7.79 14.72 5.68
N LEU A 213 6.88 14.06 4.97
CA LEU A 213 7.20 13.06 3.95
C LEU A 213 7.90 13.68 2.74
N LEU A 214 7.49 14.87 2.29
CA LEU A 214 8.16 15.62 1.22
C LEU A 214 9.59 15.99 1.64
N GLN A 215 9.78 16.54 2.85
CA GLN A 215 11.10 16.87 3.37
C GLN A 215 11.99 15.62 3.53
N ARG A 216 11.41 14.49 3.95
CA ARG A 216 12.13 13.21 4.02
C ARG A 216 12.56 12.75 2.63
N GLY A 217 11.64 12.76 1.66
CA GLY A 217 11.95 12.41 0.28
C GLY A 217 13.06 13.29 -0.32
N MET A 218 12.99 14.59 -0.10
CA MET A 218 14.04 15.54 -0.53
C MET A 218 15.42 15.15 0.02
N ARG A 219 15.51 14.79 1.31
CA ARG A 219 16.77 14.34 1.92
C ARG A 219 17.23 12.99 1.39
N ASP A 220 16.33 12.02 1.28
CA ASP A 220 16.64 10.65 0.84
C ASP A 220 17.13 10.63 -0.62
N HIS A 221 16.70 11.63 -1.42
CA HIS A 221 17.02 11.76 -2.84
C HIS A 221 18.01 12.88 -3.18
N GLY A 222 18.47 13.67 -2.20
CA GLY A 222 19.38 14.79 -2.43
C GLY A 222 18.80 15.92 -3.27
N VAL A 223 17.49 16.18 -3.17
CA VAL A 223 16.76 17.20 -3.95
C VAL A 223 16.55 18.45 -3.10
N GLU A 224 17.07 19.59 -3.54
CA GLU A 224 16.95 20.87 -2.81
C GLU A 224 15.75 21.71 -3.26
N SER A 225 15.39 21.65 -4.54
CA SER A 225 14.30 22.44 -5.16
C SER A 225 12.89 21.94 -4.84
N GLY A 226 12.76 20.85 -4.10
CA GLY A 226 11.47 20.27 -3.71
C GLY A 226 10.60 19.94 -4.92
N LEU A 227 9.31 20.28 -4.88
CA LEU A 227 8.34 19.97 -5.94
C LEU A 227 8.49 20.82 -7.22
N GLU A 228 9.46 21.74 -7.26
CA GLU A 228 9.86 22.43 -8.50
C GLU A 228 10.82 21.57 -9.35
N ASP A 229 11.43 20.52 -8.76
CA ASP A 229 12.11 19.48 -9.53
C ASP A 229 11.07 18.54 -10.15
N ASP A 230 10.99 18.49 -11.48
CA ASP A 230 9.99 17.70 -12.19
C ASP A 230 10.08 16.20 -11.87
N VAL A 231 11.28 15.67 -11.64
CA VAL A 231 11.46 14.25 -11.32
C VAL A 231 10.96 13.95 -9.92
N PHE A 232 11.37 14.76 -8.94
CA PHE A 232 10.91 14.62 -7.56
C PHE A 232 9.39 14.85 -7.44
N TYR A 233 8.86 15.82 -8.18
CA TYR A 233 7.43 16.04 -8.32
C TYR A 233 6.73 14.78 -8.85
N ASN A 234 7.21 14.20 -9.95
CA ASN A 234 6.62 12.98 -10.51
C ASN A 234 6.71 11.80 -9.54
N LEU A 235 7.78 11.68 -8.75
CA LEU A 235 7.93 10.68 -7.69
C LEU A 235 7.00 10.94 -6.47
N CYS A 236 6.61 12.18 -6.23
CA CYS A 236 5.68 12.48 -5.14
C CYS A 236 4.22 12.37 -5.58
N ASN A 237 3.90 12.76 -6.81
CA ASN A 237 2.54 12.92 -7.28
C ASN A 237 1.91 11.56 -7.64
N LEU A 238 0.90 11.16 -6.87
CA LEU A 238 0.19 9.90 -7.07
C LEU A 238 -0.81 10.06 -8.23
N LYS A 239 -0.73 9.20 -9.25
CA LYS A 239 -1.56 9.31 -10.46
C LYS A 239 -2.31 8.02 -10.76
N ILE A 240 -3.56 8.14 -11.20
CA ILE A 240 -4.37 7.02 -11.67
C ILE A 240 -3.69 6.34 -12.86
N SER A 241 -3.17 7.12 -13.81
CA SER A 241 -2.47 6.66 -15.01
C SER A 241 -1.29 5.74 -14.69
N THR A 242 -0.57 6.01 -13.60
CA THR A 242 0.53 5.16 -13.11
C THR A 242 0.04 3.75 -12.75
N TRP A 243 -1.02 3.66 -11.96
CA TRP A 243 -1.57 2.37 -11.54
C TRP A 243 -2.17 1.61 -12.72
N GLU A 244 -2.90 2.31 -13.60
CA GLU A 244 -3.46 1.71 -14.80
C GLU A 244 -2.38 1.17 -15.76
N LEU A 245 -1.28 1.91 -15.95
CA LEU A 245 -0.16 1.44 -16.78
C LEU A 245 0.49 0.20 -16.17
N PHE A 246 0.68 0.19 -14.85
CA PHE A 246 1.18 -0.99 -14.14
C PHE A 246 0.25 -2.20 -14.34
N MET A 247 -1.06 -2.02 -14.15
CA MET A 247 -2.06 -3.09 -14.32
C MET A 247 -2.11 -3.63 -15.75
N ARG A 248 -2.05 -2.76 -16.77
CA ARG A 248 -1.93 -3.18 -18.18
C ARG A 248 -0.65 -3.98 -18.40
N THR A 249 0.47 -3.51 -17.89
CA THR A 249 1.78 -4.15 -18.10
C THR A 249 1.86 -5.53 -17.44
N ILE A 250 1.29 -5.73 -16.24
CA ILE A 250 1.22 -7.06 -15.64
C ILE A 250 0.22 -7.97 -16.37
N SER A 251 -0.86 -7.41 -16.94
CA SER A 251 -1.79 -8.15 -17.79
C SER A 251 -1.07 -8.71 -19.01
N ASP A 252 -0.33 -7.87 -19.73
CA ASP A 252 0.41 -8.25 -20.93
C ASP A 252 1.58 -9.22 -20.62
N LYS A 253 2.32 -8.98 -19.54
CA LYS A 253 3.53 -9.74 -19.21
C LYS A 253 3.24 -11.08 -18.53
N TYR A 254 2.23 -11.13 -17.67
CA TYR A 254 1.97 -12.28 -16.81
C TYR A 254 0.57 -12.87 -16.97
N GLY A 255 -0.33 -12.29 -17.78
CA GLY A 255 -1.75 -12.63 -17.74
C GLY A 255 -2.45 -12.08 -16.48
N GLY A 256 -1.91 -11.00 -15.91
CA GLY A 256 -2.41 -10.36 -14.70
C GLY A 256 -1.78 -10.92 -13.43
N PHE A 257 -2.35 -10.55 -12.28
CA PHE A 257 -1.85 -11.03 -10.99
C PHE A 257 -1.94 -12.55 -10.83
N GLU A 258 -2.98 -13.19 -11.35
CA GLU A 258 -3.13 -14.65 -11.28
C GLU A 258 -1.98 -15.37 -11.99
N GLY A 259 -1.63 -14.98 -13.21
CA GLY A 259 -0.52 -15.61 -13.91
C GLY A 259 0.85 -15.24 -13.35
N TYR A 260 0.99 -14.08 -12.67
CA TYR A 260 2.16 -13.80 -11.83
C TYR A 260 2.25 -14.79 -10.65
N VAL A 261 1.13 -15.05 -9.98
CA VAL A 261 1.07 -15.97 -8.82
C VAL A 261 1.36 -17.41 -9.23
N THR A 262 0.78 -17.90 -10.32
CA THR A 262 1.02 -19.28 -10.78
C THR A 262 2.39 -19.43 -11.44
N GLY A 263 2.79 -18.48 -12.27
CA GLY A 263 4.04 -18.54 -13.03
C GLY A 263 5.29 -18.19 -12.20
N LYS A 264 5.28 -17.02 -11.53
CA LYS A 264 6.47 -16.52 -10.83
C LYS A 264 6.57 -17.03 -9.39
N LEU A 265 5.46 -17.04 -8.65
CA LEU A 265 5.45 -17.45 -7.25
C LEU A 265 5.33 -18.98 -7.07
N GLY A 266 4.92 -19.67 -8.14
CA GLY A 266 4.87 -21.14 -8.21
C GLY A 266 3.71 -21.76 -7.43
N PHE A 267 2.60 -21.03 -7.27
CA PHE A 267 1.37 -21.59 -6.73
C PHE A 267 0.64 -22.41 -7.79
N THR A 268 0.02 -23.50 -7.38
CA THR A 268 -0.87 -24.28 -8.25
C THR A 268 -2.21 -23.57 -8.43
N GLU A 269 -3.00 -23.96 -9.43
CA GLU A 269 -4.38 -23.47 -9.59
C GLU A 269 -5.22 -23.74 -8.33
N SER A 270 -5.05 -24.92 -7.71
CA SER A 270 -5.74 -25.27 -6.46
C SER A 270 -5.33 -24.38 -5.29
N ASP A 271 -4.07 -23.96 -5.21
CA ASP A 271 -3.63 -23.00 -4.18
C ASP A 271 -4.32 -21.65 -4.40
N VAL A 272 -4.35 -21.18 -5.65
CA VAL A 272 -5.00 -19.92 -6.02
C VAL A 272 -6.48 -19.95 -5.69
N ASP A 273 -7.20 -21.00 -6.06
CA ASP A 273 -8.62 -21.15 -5.73
C ASP A 273 -8.88 -21.12 -4.21
N GLN A 274 -8.01 -21.78 -3.43
CA GLN A 274 -8.09 -21.75 -1.97
C GLN A 274 -7.81 -20.35 -1.40
N ILE A 275 -6.82 -19.62 -1.95
CA ILE A 275 -6.54 -18.24 -1.58
C ILE A 275 -7.73 -17.33 -1.88
N LYS A 276 -8.29 -17.41 -3.10
CA LYS A 276 -9.47 -16.61 -3.50
C LYS A 276 -10.65 -16.87 -2.57
N LYS A 277 -10.92 -18.14 -2.27
CA LYS A 277 -11.98 -18.54 -1.33
C LYS A 277 -11.76 -17.95 0.06
N ASN A 278 -10.54 -18.07 0.59
CA ASN A 278 -10.19 -17.60 1.93
C ASN A 278 -10.25 -16.08 2.09
N LEU A 279 -9.98 -15.34 1.01
CA LEU A 279 -10.08 -13.88 1.03
C LEU A 279 -11.51 -13.39 1.24
N VAL A 280 -12.52 -14.12 0.76
CA VAL A 280 -13.92 -13.69 0.74
C VAL A 280 -14.81 -14.37 1.80
N SER A 281 -14.30 -15.37 2.52
CA SER A 281 -15.07 -16.23 3.47
C SER A 281 -14.96 -15.82 4.93
#